data_AF-A0A955I6L9-F1
#
_entry.id   AF-A0A955I6L9-F1
#
_cell.length_a   1.000
_cell.length_b   1.000
_cell.length_c   1.000
_cell.angle_alpha   90.00
_cell.angle_beta   90.00
_cell.angle_gamma   90.00
#
_symmetry.space_group_name_H-M   'P 1'
#
loop_
_entity.id
_entity.type
_entity.pdbx_description
1 polymer ?
#
loop_
_entity_poly.entity_id
_entity_poly.type
_entity_poly.pdbx_seq_one_letter_code
_entity_poly.pdbx_strand_id
1 'polypeptide(L)'
;MKAKKAFTLLELLVAMAIIAILIALAIFGILQVQKNSRDTQRRKALEDVNIGIQSFYSKYGQYPETITFIDNEADLAGAGTGTVELKNSARAGSTTTGNTTKYGYFNDSDGYKLAFCDEDDEVYNAGIHPTGYNACSEF
;
A
#
# COMPACT_ATOMS: atom_id res chain seq x y z
N MET A 1 -32.02 53.53 -17.90
CA MET A 1 -32.06 52.05 -17.83
C MET A 1 -30.64 51.53 -17.97
N LYS A 2 -30.12 50.76 -17.01
CA LYS A 2 -28.80 50.11 -17.16
C LYS A 2 -28.96 48.88 -18.06
N ALA A 3 -28.28 48.85 -19.19
CA ALA A 3 -28.22 47.66 -20.05
C ALA A 3 -27.55 46.51 -19.27
N LYS A 4 -28.25 45.40 -19.11
CA LYS A 4 -27.63 44.16 -18.61
C LYS A 4 -26.76 43.61 -19.74
N LYS A 5 -25.45 43.45 -19.48
CA LYS A 5 -24.55 42.75 -20.41
C LYS A 5 -25.01 41.30 -20.50
N ALA A 6 -25.46 40.89 -21.68
CA ALA A 6 -25.72 39.49 -21.99
C ALA A 6 -24.41 38.82 -22.41
N PHE A 7 -24.21 37.58 -21.97
CA PHE A 7 -23.05 36.77 -22.34
C PHE A 7 -23.09 36.47 -23.84
N THR A 8 -21.95 36.58 -24.51
CA THR A 8 -21.84 36.18 -25.91
C THR A 8 -21.68 34.66 -26.02
N LEU A 9 -22.18 34.07 -27.11
CA LEU A 9 -21.98 32.64 -27.40
C LEU A 9 -20.48 32.29 -27.51
N LEU A 10 -19.66 33.25 -27.97
CA LEU A 10 -18.21 33.11 -28.05
C LEU A 10 -17.58 32.94 -26.67
N GLU A 11 -17.97 33.77 -25.69
CA GLU A 11 -17.43 33.67 -24.33
C GLU A 11 -17.78 32.33 -23.68
N LEU A 12 -18.99 31.81 -23.93
CA LEU A 12 -19.38 30.48 -23.47
C LEU A 12 -18.52 29.39 -24.15
N LEU A 13 -18.28 29.50 -25.45
CA LEU A 13 -17.50 28.53 -26.23
C LEU A 13 -16.05 28.46 -25.76
N VAL A 14 -15.39 29.62 -25.60
CA VAL A 14 -14.00 29.69 -25.14
C VAL A 14 -13.89 29.18 -23.70
N ALA A 15 -14.86 29.48 -22.84
CA ALA A 15 -14.89 28.98 -21.47
C ALA A 15 -14.94 27.44 -21.42
N MET A 16 -15.81 26.82 -22.22
CA MET A 16 -15.89 25.35 -22.27
C MET A 16 -14.61 24.72 -22.84
N ALA A 17 -13.96 25.35 -23.82
CA ALA A 17 -12.69 24.89 -24.36
C ALA A 17 -11.57 24.89 -23.29
N ILE A 18 -11.49 25.95 -22.47
CA ILE A 18 -10.50 26.04 -21.38
C ILE A 18 -10.79 24.99 -20.31
N ILE A 19 -12.05 24.81 -19.91
CA ILE A 19 -12.44 23.80 -18.90
C ILE A 19 -12.09 22.38 -19.39
N ALA A 20 -12.31 22.07 -20.67
CA ALA A 20 -11.96 20.78 -21.23
C ALA A 20 -10.46 20.47 -21.13
N ILE A 21 -9.60 21.46 -21.40
CA ILE A 21 -8.14 21.33 -21.27
C ILE A 21 -7.75 21.10 -19.80
N LEU A 22 -8.33 21.86 -18.87
CA LEU A 22 -8.03 21.72 -17.45
C LEU A 22 -8.44 20.35 -16.89
N ILE A 23 -9.61 19.83 -17.29
CA ILE A 23 -10.07 18.50 -16.87
C ILE A 23 -9.13 17.40 -17.41
N ALA A 24 -8.73 17.49 -18.68
CA ALA A 24 -7.82 16.52 -19.28
C ALA A 24 -6.50 16.42 -18.51
N LEU A 25 -5.93 17.55 -18.10
CA LEU A 25 -4.69 17.57 -17.30
C LEU A 25 -4.90 17.05 -15.88
N ALA A 26 -6.05 17.33 -15.25
CA ALA A 26 -6.33 16.93 -13.87
C ALA A 26 -6.43 15.40 -13.69
N ILE A 27 -7.02 14.68 -14.67
CA ILE A 27 -7.23 13.22 -14.57
C ILE A 27 -5.92 12.46 -14.41
N PHE A 28 -4.89 12.81 -15.19
CA PHE A 28 -3.58 12.15 -15.10
C PHE A 28 -2.93 12.31 -13.72
N GLY A 29 -3.06 13.50 -13.11
CA GLY A 29 -2.51 13.76 -11.77
C GLY A 29 -3.20 12.95 -10.66
N ILE A 30 -4.51 12.74 -10.76
CA ILE A 30 -5.29 12.04 -9.73
C ILE A 30 -4.89 10.57 -9.62
N LEU A 31 -4.64 9.90 -10.75
CA LEU A 31 -4.25 8.48 -10.75
C LEU A 31 -2.93 8.24 -10.01
N GLN A 32 -1.94 9.11 -10.22
CA GLN A 32 -0.65 9.03 -9.53
C GLN A 32 -0.80 9.27 -8.02
N VAL A 33 -1.59 10.27 -7.62
CA VAL A 33 -1.82 10.58 -6.19
C VAL A 33 -2.49 9.42 -5.48
N GLN A 34 -3.48 8.78 -6.12
CA GLN A 34 -4.14 7.62 -5.53
C GLN A 34 -3.19 6.43 -5.36
N LYS A 35 -2.32 6.18 -6.35
CA LYS A 35 -1.28 5.15 -6.26
C LYS A 35 -0.37 5.38 -5.05
N ASN A 36 0.23 6.57 -4.97
CA ASN A 36 1.11 6.94 -3.86
C ASN A 36 0.41 6.84 -2.49
N SER A 37 -0.89 7.16 -2.43
CA SER A 37 -1.68 7.00 -1.20
C SER A 37 -1.83 5.52 -0.81
N ARG A 38 -2.05 4.61 -1.77
CA ARG A 38 -2.13 3.16 -1.50
C ARG A 38 -0.78 2.60 -1.07
N ASP A 39 0.31 3.01 -1.71
CA ASP A 39 1.66 2.59 -1.31
C ASP A 39 2.02 3.05 0.10
N THR A 40 1.60 4.26 0.47
CA THR A 40 1.74 4.77 1.85
C THR A 40 0.96 3.91 2.85
N GLN A 41 -0.25 3.48 2.48
CA GLN A 41 -1.07 2.59 3.31
C GLN A 41 -0.43 1.20 3.45
N ARG A 42 0.11 0.63 2.38
CA ARG A 42 0.85 -0.66 2.41
C ARG A 42 2.09 -0.59 3.31
N ARG A 43 2.87 0.49 3.22
CA ARG A 43 4.02 0.72 4.11
C ARG A 43 3.62 0.74 5.57
N LYS A 44 2.57 1.48 5.90
CA LYS A 44 2.04 1.53 7.27
C LYS A 44 1.57 0.16 7.76
N ALA A 45 0.87 -0.59 6.91
CA ALA A 45 0.44 -1.94 7.27
C ALA A 45 1.64 -2.87 7.52
N LEU A 46 2.71 -2.78 6.71
CA LEU A 46 3.94 -3.54 6.94
C LEU A 46 4.61 -3.17 8.28
N GLU A 47 4.64 -1.89 8.63
CA GLU A 47 5.15 -1.40 9.92
C GLU A 47 4.31 -1.93 11.09
N ASP A 48 2.98 -1.92 10.96
CA ASP A 48 2.07 -2.45 11.99
C ASP A 48 2.30 -3.97 12.19
N VAL A 49 2.56 -4.73 11.11
CA VAL A 49 2.95 -6.15 11.19
C VAL A 49 4.30 -6.31 11.87
N ASN A 50 5.28 -5.46 11.55
CA ASN A 50 6.60 -5.48 12.18
C ASN A 50 6.52 -5.25 13.69
N ILE A 51 5.68 -4.31 14.14
CA ILE A 51 5.39 -4.07 15.55
C ILE A 51 4.70 -5.30 16.17
N GLY A 52 3.74 -5.91 15.46
CA GLY A 52 3.09 -7.14 15.88
C GLY A 52 4.06 -8.29 16.11
N ILE A 53 5.06 -8.46 15.24
CA ILE A 53 6.13 -9.46 15.38
C ILE A 53 6.96 -9.19 16.64
N GLN A 54 7.32 -7.94 16.92
CA GLN A 54 8.07 -7.58 18.12
C GLN A 54 7.27 -7.82 19.40
N SER A 55 5.97 -7.54 19.38
CA SER A 55 5.05 -7.84 20.49
C SER A 55 4.93 -9.35 20.71
N PHE A 56 4.83 -10.13 19.63
CA PHE A 56 4.83 -11.59 19.68
C PHE A 56 6.11 -12.12 20.32
N TYR A 57 7.28 -11.62 19.90
CA TYR A 57 8.57 -11.97 20.51
C TYR A 57 8.62 -11.63 22.00
N SER A 58 8.15 -10.44 22.38
CA SER A 58 8.11 -10.01 23.79
C SER A 58 7.26 -10.93 24.67
N LYS A 59 6.21 -11.54 24.10
CA LYS A 59 5.29 -12.43 24.82
C LYS A 59 5.74 -13.89 24.84
N TYR A 60 6.30 -14.38 23.75
CA TYR A 60 6.59 -15.80 23.53
C TYR A 60 8.08 -16.15 23.50
N GLY A 61 8.96 -15.16 23.54
CA GLY A 61 10.42 -15.31 23.53
C GLY A 61 11.03 -15.72 22.19
N GLN A 62 10.21 -15.82 21.14
CA GLN A 62 10.63 -16.16 19.78
C GLN A 62 9.77 -15.45 18.75
N TYR A 63 10.32 -15.26 17.56
CA TYR A 63 9.57 -14.70 16.43
C TYR A 63 8.55 -15.73 15.92
N PRO A 64 7.48 -15.29 15.22
CA PRO A 64 6.55 -16.20 14.58
C PRO A 64 7.29 -17.14 13.62
N GLU A 65 6.99 -18.43 13.68
CA GLU A 65 7.51 -19.40 12.71
C GLU A 65 6.88 -19.18 11.34
N THR A 66 5.62 -18.73 11.32
CA THR A 66 4.88 -18.47 10.09
C THR A 66 4.00 -17.24 10.26
N ILE A 67 3.84 -16.48 9.18
CA ILE A 67 2.84 -15.43 9.07
C ILE A 67 2.00 -15.71 7.83
N THR A 68 0.69 -15.83 8.02
CA THR A 68 -0.25 -15.99 6.91
C THR A 68 -0.96 -14.67 6.66
N PHE A 69 -0.82 -14.14 5.45
CA PHE A 69 -1.52 -12.93 5.05
C PHE A 69 -2.84 -13.32 4.37
N ILE A 70 -3.97 -12.97 4.97
CA ILE A 70 -5.31 -13.32 4.49
C ILE A 70 -6.16 -12.07 4.48
N ASP A 71 -6.64 -11.67 3.31
CA ASP A 71 -7.51 -10.50 3.15
C ASP A 71 -6.97 -9.23 3.83
N ASN A 72 -7.48 -8.86 4.99
CA ASN A 72 -7.08 -7.65 5.72
C ASN A 72 -6.30 -7.97 7.00
N GLU A 73 -5.75 -9.17 7.14
CA GLU A 73 -5.10 -9.61 8.36
C GLU A 73 -3.78 -10.33 8.06
N ALA A 74 -2.86 -10.23 9.02
CA ALA A 74 -1.67 -11.04 9.11
C ALA A 74 -1.75 -11.87 10.39
N ASP A 75 -1.87 -13.19 10.23
CA ASP A 75 -1.93 -14.14 11.32
C ASP A 75 -0.54 -14.69 11.61
N LEU A 76 -0.03 -14.40 12.81
CA LEU A 76 1.26 -14.83 13.33
C LEU A 76 1.07 -16.13 14.10
N ALA A 77 1.86 -17.16 13.75
CA ALA A 77 1.81 -18.49 14.37
C ALA A 77 3.21 -19.00 14.74
N GLY A 78 3.28 -19.95 15.69
CA GLY A 78 4.50 -20.56 16.23
C GLY A 78 4.27 -21.03 17.66
N ALA A 79 5.07 -20.53 18.62
CA ALA A 79 4.82 -20.75 20.07
C ALA A 79 3.47 -20.26 20.60
N GLY A 80 2.77 -19.44 19.82
CA GLY A 80 1.48 -18.87 20.15
C GLY A 80 0.81 -18.33 18.89
N THR A 81 -0.27 -17.58 19.09
CA THR A 81 -1.01 -16.93 18.01
C THR A 81 -1.13 -15.43 18.26
N GLY A 82 -1.17 -14.67 17.16
CA GLY A 82 -1.47 -13.24 17.17
C GLY A 82 -2.01 -12.82 15.81
N THR A 83 -2.84 -11.78 15.77
CA THR A 83 -3.40 -11.25 14.53
C THR A 83 -3.11 -9.76 14.47
N VAL A 84 -2.70 -9.29 13.30
CA VAL A 84 -2.47 -7.87 13.00
C VAL A 84 -3.37 -7.47 11.84
N GLU A 85 -4.14 -6.40 12.02
CA GLU A 85 -5.01 -5.86 10.98
C GLU A 85 -4.21 -5.00 9.98
N LEU A 86 -4.38 -5.29 8.70
CA LEU A 86 -3.81 -4.58 7.55
C LEU A 86 -4.75 -3.42 7.16
N LYS A 87 -4.80 -2.38 8.00
CA LYS A 87 -5.78 -1.29 7.90
C LYS A 87 -5.66 -0.47 6.63
N ASN A 88 -6.72 -0.46 5.82
CA ASN A 88 -6.83 0.29 4.56
C ASN A 88 -5.71 0.01 3.55
N SER A 89 -4.79 -0.90 3.82
CA SER A 89 -3.92 -1.43 2.78
C SER A 89 -4.74 -2.32 1.87
N ALA A 90 -4.38 -2.35 0.59
CA ALA A 90 -4.90 -3.33 -0.34
C ALA A 90 -4.75 -4.75 0.25
N ARG A 91 -5.77 -5.58 0.05
CA ARG A 91 -5.90 -6.92 0.65
C ARG A 91 -4.67 -7.78 0.36
N ALA A 92 -4.34 -8.74 1.20
CA ALA A 92 -3.35 -9.76 0.87
C ALA A 92 -3.75 -10.51 -0.40
N GLY A 93 -2.79 -10.76 -1.28
CA GLY A 93 -3.00 -11.52 -2.51
C GLY A 93 -1.69 -12.07 -3.09
N SER A 94 -1.79 -12.78 -4.21
CA SER A 94 -0.63 -13.37 -4.90
C SER A 94 0.16 -12.37 -5.75
N THR A 95 -0.46 -11.24 -6.12
CA THR A 95 0.14 -10.16 -6.90
C THR A 95 -0.24 -8.81 -6.31
N THR A 96 0.57 -7.79 -6.59
CA THR A 96 0.22 -6.41 -6.21
C THR A 96 -0.61 -5.75 -7.31
N THR A 97 -1.74 -5.19 -6.91
CA THR A 97 -2.65 -4.40 -7.73
C THR A 97 -3.22 -3.27 -6.89
N GLY A 98 -4.06 -2.40 -7.45
CA GLY A 98 -4.78 -1.39 -6.65
C GLY A 98 -5.64 -1.96 -5.50
N ASN A 99 -5.97 -3.27 -5.52
CA ASN A 99 -6.84 -3.93 -4.54
C ASN A 99 -6.15 -5.07 -3.77
N THR A 100 -5.02 -5.58 -4.26
CA THR A 100 -4.26 -6.65 -3.62
C THR A 100 -2.80 -6.27 -3.41
N THR A 101 -2.13 -6.83 -2.40
CA THR A 101 -0.73 -6.61 -2.10
C THR A 101 -0.08 -7.96 -1.83
N LYS A 102 1.04 -8.23 -2.50
CA LYS A 102 1.86 -9.41 -2.24
C LYS A 102 2.77 -9.13 -1.04
N TYR A 103 2.69 -9.95 -0.01
CA TYR A 103 3.55 -9.89 1.18
C TYR A 103 4.44 -11.12 1.23
N GLY A 104 5.64 -10.97 1.81
CA GLY A 104 6.58 -12.05 2.06
C GLY A 104 7.03 -12.03 3.51
N TYR A 105 7.11 -13.21 4.14
CA TYR A 105 7.70 -13.39 5.47
C TYR A 105 8.61 -14.60 5.47
N PHE A 106 9.76 -14.48 6.11
CA PHE A 106 10.68 -15.59 6.33
C PHE A 106 11.39 -15.41 7.66
N ASN A 107 11.55 -16.51 8.40
CA ASN A 107 12.23 -16.55 9.67
C ASN A 107 13.24 -17.71 9.67
N ASP A 108 14.43 -17.44 10.19
CA ASP A 108 15.47 -18.42 10.42
C ASP A 108 16.31 -18.05 11.65
N SER A 109 17.50 -18.65 11.78
CA SER A 109 18.43 -18.40 12.88
C SER A 109 19.02 -16.98 12.91
N ASP A 110 19.09 -16.29 11.77
CA ASP A 110 19.71 -14.97 11.64
C ASP A 110 18.68 -13.84 11.85
N GLY A 111 17.39 -14.17 11.91
CA GLY A 111 16.31 -13.24 12.24
C GLY A 111 15.06 -13.47 11.41
N TYR A 112 14.31 -12.41 11.16
CA TYR A 112 13.20 -12.43 10.21
C TYR A 112 13.30 -11.31 9.20
N LYS A 113 12.87 -11.60 7.98
CA LYS A 113 12.63 -10.62 6.92
C LYS A 113 11.14 -10.58 6.61
N LEU A 114 10.66 -9.38 6.37
CA LEU A 114 9.27 -9.07 6.08
C LEU A 114 9.27 -8.09 4.90
N ALA A 115 8.42 -8.30 3.89
CA ALA A 115 8.34 -7.38 2.78
C ALA A 115 6.95 -7.32 2.16
N PHE A 116 6.71 -6.27 1.38
CA PHE A 116 5.62 -6.23 0.41
C PHE A 116 6.13 -5.72 -0.94
N CYS A 117 5.37 -5.96 -2.01
CA CYS A 117 5.59 -5.31 -3.29
C CYS A 117 4.58 -4.21 -3.55
N ASP A 118 5.06 -3.07 -4.03
CA ASP A 118 4.21 -1.97 -4.45
C ASP A 118 3.66 -2.17 -5.87
N GLU A 119 2.91 -1.19 -6.35
CA GLU A 119 2.29 -1.23 -7.69
C GLU A 119 3.27 -0.92 -8.85
N ASP A 120 4.55 -0.69 -8.55
CA ASP A 120 5.66 -0.56 -9.52
C ASP A 120 6.59 -1.79 -9.52
N ASP A 121 6.19 -2.88 -8.85
CA ASP A 121 7.02 -4.08 -8.62
C ASP A 121 8.31 -3.79 -7.84
N GLU A 122 8.34 -2.72 -7.04
CA GLU A 122 9.43 -2.46 -6.10
C GLU A 122 9.18 -3.16 -4.77
N VAL A 123 10.25 -3.73 -4.22
CA VAL A 123 10.22 -4.43 -2.93
C VAL A 123 10.49 -3.44 -1.80
N TYR A 124 9.60 -3.40 -0.82
CA TYR A 124 9.84 -2.70 0.44
C TYR A 124 10.12 -3.71 1.55
N ASN A 125 11.36 -3.69 2.07
CA ASN A 125 11.82 -4.61 3.11
C ASN A 125 11.71 -3.99 4.51
N ALA A 126 11.41 -4.85 5.48
CA ALA A 126 11.44 -4.62 6.91
C ALA A 126 11.95 -5.89 7.63
N GLY A 127 12.16 -5.77 8.94
CA GLY A 127 12.67 -6.84 9.78
C GLY A 127 14.12 -6.61 10.21
N ILE A 128 14.73 -7.66 10.76
CA ILE A 128 16.06 -7.59 11.40
C ILE A 128 17.07 -8.57 10.79
N HIS A 129 16.63 -9.42 9.87
CA HIS A 129 17.49 -10.36 9.17
C HIS A 129 18.57 -9.58 8.37
N PRO A 130 19.81 -10.09 8.27
CA PRO A 130 20.91 -9.40 7.58
C PRO A 130 20.65 -9.16 6.08
N THR A 131 19.71 -9.89 5.48
CA THR A 131 19.28 -9.73 4.09
C THR A 131 17.77 -9.48 3.98
N GLY A 132 17.38 -8.76 2.93
CA GLY A 132 15.99 -8.63 2.50
C GLY A 132 15.66 -9.51 1.30
N TYR A 133 14.49 -9.27 0.72
CA TYR A 133 14.11 -9.77 -0.60
C TYR A 133 14.61 -8.81 -1.70
N ASN A 134 15.06 -9.36 -2.82
CA ASN A 134 15.57 -8.59 -3.96
C ASN A 134 14.52 -8.38 -5.06
N ALA A 135 13.46 -9.19 -5.09
CA ALA A 135 12.40 -9.11 -6.08
C ALA A 135 11.06 -9.64 -5.55
N CYS A 136 9.94 -9.15 -6.12
CA CYS A 136 8.58 -9.60 -5.80
C CYS A 136 8.36 -11.10 -6.04
N SER A 137 9.12 -11.71 -6.93
CA SER A 137 9.05 -13.14 -7.24
C SER A 137 9.66 -14.03 -6.16
N GLU A 138 10.45 -13.47 -5.24
CA GLU A 138 11.07 -14.21 -4.13
C GLU A 138 10.14 -14.43 -2.94
N PHE A 139 8.98 -13.75 -2.91
CA PHE A 139 7.94 -13.98 -1.91
C PHE A 139 7.15 -15.26 -2.19
#